data_AF-A0A916QXC2-F1
#
_entry.id   AF-A0A916QXC2-F1
#
_cell.length_a   1.000
_cell.length_b   1.000
_cell.length_c   1.000
_cell.angle_alpha   90.00
_cell.angle_beta   90.00
_cell.angle_gamma   90.00
#
_symmetry.space_group_name_H-M   'P 1'
#
loop_
_entity.id
_entity.type
_entity.pdbx_description
1 polymer ?
#
loop_
_entity_poly.entity_id
_entity_poly.type
_entity_poly.pdbx_seq_one_letter_code
_entity_poly.pdbx_strand_id
1 'polypeptide(L)' 'MPDHVHLFLEVDPTFAPSVIIKRVKGRASHHLRKEFPRLLKLPTLWTPSFFCATTGNASTETVKKYIENQTGK' A
#
# COMPACT_ATOMS: atom_id res chain seq x y z
N MET A 1 19.34 7.66 10.52
CA MET A 1 18.85 6.28 10.42
C MET A 1 17.54 6.30 9.65
N PRO A 2 17.28 5.38 8.71
CA PRO A 2 15.99 5.30 8.06
C PRO A 2 14.92 4.94 9.10
N ASP A 3 13.98 5.84 9.30
CA ASP A 3 12.89 5.79 10.30
C ASP A 3 11.53 5.51 9.65
N HIS A 4 11.52 5.14 8.37
CA HIS A 4 10.35 4.92 7.54
C HIS A 4 10.57 3.73 6.59
N VAL A 5 9.47 3.21 6.04
CA VAL A 5 9.47 2.09 5.09
C VAL A 5 8.79 2.53 3.79
N HIS A 6 9.43 2.25 2.66
CA HIS A 6 8.86 2.40 1.33
C HIS A 6 8.37 1.03 0.84
N LEU A 7 7.17 0.98 0.27
CA LEU A 7 6.59 -0.24 -0.29
C LEU A 7 6.15 0.04 -1.72
N PHE A 8 6.53 -0.83 -2.64
CA PHE A 8 5.96 -0.89 -3.98
C PHE A 8 4.90 -1.99 -3.99
N LEU A 9 3.65 -1.63 -4.28
CA LEU A 9 2.50 -2.52 -4.11
C LEU A 9 1.69 -2.57 -5.41
N GLU A 10 1.40 -3.78 -5.87
CA GLU A 10 0.33 -4.05 -6.82
C GLU A 10 -0.88 -4.54 -6.03
N VAL A 11 -2.02 -3.87 -6.20
CA VAL A 11 -3.22 -4.10 -5.39
C VAL A 11 -4.46 -4.03 -6.26
N ASP A 12 -5.50 -4.76 -5.84
CA ASP A 12 -6.79 -4.68 -6.50
C ASP A 12 -7.36 -3.24 -6.38
N PRO A 13 -7.79 -2.63 -7.51
CA PRO A 13 -8.19 -1.23 -7.57
C PRO A 13 -9.46 -0.91 -6.77
N THR A 14 -10.23 -1.92 -6.35
CA THR A 14 -11.42 -1.74 -5.52
C THR A 14 -11.09 -1.38 -4.07
N PHE A 15 -9.85 -1.62 -3.61
CA PHE A 15 -9.42 -1.25 -2.28
C PHE A 15 -8.85 0.16 -2.25
N ALA A 16 -9.40 1.01 -1.38
CA ALA A 16 -8.81 2.31 -1.09
C ALA A 16 -7.39 2.16 -0.48
N PRO A 17 -6.40 3.00 -0.86
CA PRO A 17 -5.05 2.96 -0.30
C PRO A 17 -5.01 3.00 1.23
N SER A 18 -5.90 3.77 1.86
CA SER A 18 -6.03 3.85 3.31
C SER A 18 -6.39 2.52 3.98
N VAL A 19 -7.23 1.70 3.32
CA VAL A 19 -7.62 0.37 3.81
C VAL A 19 -6.44 -0.60 3.73
N ILE A 20 -5.68 -0.55 2.63
CA ILE A 20 -4.48 -1.36 2.43
C ILE A 20 -3.44 -1.03 3.51
N ILE A 21 -3.11 0.25 3.66
CA ILE A 21 -2.08 0.70 4.60
C ILE A 21 -2.49 0.46 6.06
N LYS A 22 -3.77 0.58 6.41
CA LYS A 22 -4.28 0.19 7.73
C LYS A 22 -3.99 -1.28 8.03
N ARG A 23 -4.23 -2.18 7.07
CA ARG A 23 -3.95 -3.62 7.23
C ARG A 23 -2.46 -3.90 7.35
N VAL A 24 -1.64 -3.29 6.49
CA VAL A 24 -0.17 -3.45 6.50
C VAL A 24 0.42 -3.00 7.83
N LYS A 25 0.17 -1.74 8.24
CA LYS A 25 0.71 -1.17 9.48
C LYS A 25 0.20 -1.93 10.71
N GLY A 26 -1.08 -2.32 10.71
CA GLY A 26 -1.70 -3.09 11.79
C GLY A 26 -1.05 -4.46 11.98
N ARG A 27 -0.97 -5.27 10.91
CA ARG A 27 -0.34 -6.61 10.99
C ARG A 27 1.14 -6.51 11.33
N ALA A 28 1.88 -5.61 10.69
CA ALA A 28 3.29 -5.42 10.98
C ALA A 28 3.51 -5.02 12.44
N SER A 29 2.71 -4.08 12.96
CA SER A 29 2.78 -3.69 14.38
C SER A 29 2.48 -4.86 15.31
N HIS A 30 1.49 -5.69 15.00
CA HIS A 30 1.15 -6.86 15.81
C HIS A 30 2.31 -7.87 15.87
N HIS A 31 2.82 -8.29 14.71
CA HIS A 31 3.89 -9.30 14.63
C HIS A 31 5.22 -8.78 15.20
N LEU A 32 5.64 -7.57 14.81
CA LEU A 32 6.90 -7.00 15.27
C LEU A 32 6.92 -6.75 16.78
N ARG A 33 5.81 -6.33 17.38
CA ARG A 33 5.75 -6.15 18.85
C ARG A 33 5.76 -7.47 19.61
N LYS A 34 5.25 -8.55 19.00
CA LYS A 34 5.32 -9.90 19.56
C LYS A 34 6.74 -10.46 19.49
N GLU A 35 7.43 -10.24 18.38
CA GLU A 35 8.78 -10.72 18.13
C GLU A 35 9.85 -9.89 18.87
N PHE A 36 9.65 -8.59 18.97
CA PHE A 36 10.59 -7.64 19.59
C PHE A 36 9.93 -6.89 20.76
N PRO A 37 9.89 -7.47 21.97
CA PRO A 37 9.24 -6.85 23.14
C PRO A 37 9.74 -5.44 23.49
N ARG A 38 10.99 -5.09 23.12
CA ARG A 38 11.52 -3.72 23.28
C ARG A 38 10.65 -2.65 22.61
N LEU A 39 9.90 -3.00 21.57
CA LEU A 39 8.99 -2.10 20.84
C LEU A 39 7.71 -1.79 21.63
N LEU A 40 7.40 -2.53 22.70
CA LEU A 40 6.24 -2.26 23.57
C LEU A 40 6.41 -0.97 24.38
N LYS A 41 7.64 -0.43 24.49
CA LYS A 41 7.91 0.88 25.07
C LYS A 41 7.33 2.03 24.23
N LEU A 42 7.06 1.79 22.94
CA LEU A 42 6.42 2.77 22.08
C LEU A 42 4.90 2.68 22.24
N PRO A 43 4.16 3.80 22.36
CA PRO A 43 2.71 3.76 22.42
C PRO A 43 2.12 3.14 21.14
N THR A 44 2.61 3.54 19.97
CA THR A 44 2.31 2.94 18.66
C THR A 44 3.60 2.69 17.88
N LEU A 45 3.64 1.65 17.02
CA LEU A 45 4.83 1.37 16.22
C LEU A 45 4.97 2.34 15.05
N TRP A 46 3.83 2.75 14.49
CA TRP A 46 3.76 3.64 13.35
C TRP A 46 3.07 4.95 13.76
N THR A 47 3.43 6.04 13.09
CA THR A 47 2.61 7.26 13.06
C THR A 47 1.26 6.94 12.42
N PRO A 48 0.20 7.75 12.62
CA PRO A 48 -1.07 7.54 11.93
C PRO A 48 -0.98 7.84 10.42
N SER A 49 -0.10 8.76 10.02
CA SER A 49 0.06 9.21 8.64
C SER A 49 0.70 8.16 7.72
N PHE A 50 0.47 8.32 6.43
CA PHE A 50 1.15 7.59 5.36
C PHE A 50 1.18 8.46 4.10
N PHE A 51 2.10 8.15 3.19
CA PHE A 51 2.15 8.73 1.85
C PHE A 51 1.87 7.64 0.83
N CYS A 52 1.10 7.95 -0.21
CA CYS A 52 0.93 7.08 -1.36
C CYS A 52 0.93 7.90 -2.65
N ALA A 53 1.59 7.37 -3.68
CA ALA A 53 1.56 7.90 -5.02
C ALA A 53 1.37 6.74 -5.99
N THR A 54 0.65 6.99 -7.08
CA THR A 54 0.56 6.03 -8.18
C THR A 54 1.90 6.00 -8.93
N THR A 55 2.20 4.84 -9.48
CA THR A 55 3.42 4.60 -10.26
C THR A 55 3.03 3.66 -11.39
N GLY A 56 3.47 3.99 -12.61
CA GLY A 56 3.16 3.20 -13.80
C GLY A 56 3.12 4.04 -15.07
N ASN A 57 3.68 3.49 -16.15
CA ASN A 57 3.51 4.01 -17.51
C ASN A 57 2.34 3.24 -18.15
N ALA A 58 1.12 3.74 -18.02
CA ALA A 58 0.04 3.29 -18.91
C ALA A 58 0.35 3.84 -20.30
N SER A 59 0.82 2.99 -21.23
CA SER A 59 1.03 3.40 -22.60
C SER A 59 -0.30 3.79 -23.25
N THR A 60 -0.29 4.77 -24.15
CA THR A 60 -1.47 5.16 -24.94
C THR A 60 -2.05 3.94 -25.67
N GLU A 61 -1.20 3.01 -26.13
CA GLU A 61 -1.59 1.73 -26.72
C GLU A 61 -2.41 0.85 -25.78
N THR A 62 -2.05 0.78 -24.50
CA THR A 62 -2.79 -0.02 -23.50
C THR A 62 -4.20 0.52 -23.31
N VAL A 63 -4.34 1.85 -23.22
CA VAL A 63 -5.64 2.52 -23.07
C VAL A 63 -6.48 2.34 -24.34
N LYS A 64 -5.87 2.50 -25.52
CA LYS A 64 -6.55 2.32 -26.81
C LYS A 64 -7.08 0.90 -26.99
N LYS A 65 -6.26 -0.13 -26.72
CA LYS A 65 -6.70 -1.54 -26.76
C LYS A 65 -7.83 -1.82 -25.77
N TYR A 66 -7.78 -1.24 -24.58
CA TYR A 66 -8.87 -1.37 -23.60
C TYR A 66 -10.19 -0.84 -24.18
N ILE A 67 -10.19 0.36 -24.78
CA ILE A 67 -11.38 1.00 -25.36
C ILE A 67 -11.93 0.19 -26.55
N GLU A 68 -11.07 -0.19 -27.50
CA GLU A 68 -11.47 -0.95 -28.70
C GLU A 68 -12.14 -2.30 -28.35
N ASN A 69 -11.69 -2.95 -27.27
CA ASN A 69 -12.26 -4.20 -26.79
C ASN A 69 -13.62 -4.03 -26.06
N GLN A 70 -14.06 -2.80 -25.75
CA GLN A 70 -15.36 -2.55 -25.11
C GLN A 70 -16.50 -2.34 -26.13
N THR A 71 -16.18 -2.03 -27.39
CA THR A 71 -17.17 -1.73 -28.45
C THR A 71 -17.85 -2.95 -29.09
N GLY A 72 -17.52 -4.18 -28.66
CA GLY A 72 -18.08 -5.44 -29.18
C GLY A 72 -19.24 -6.04 -28.37
N LYS A 73 -19.90 -5.26 -27.50
CA LYS A 73 -21.11 -5.65 -26.78
C LYS A 73 -22.31 -4.87 -27.27
#